data_AF-A0AAQ2G7L9-F1
#
_entry.id   AF-A0AAQ2G7L9-F1
#
_cell.length_a   1.000
_cell.length_b   1.000
_cell.length_c   1.000
_cell.angle_alpha   90.00
_cell.angle_beta   90.00
_cell.angle_gamma   90.00
#
_symmetry.space_group_name_H-M   'P 1'
#
loop_
_entity.id
_entity.type
_entity.pdbx_description
1 polymer ?
#
loop_
_entity_poly.entity_id
_entity_poly.type
_entity_poly.pdbx_seq_one_letter_code
_entity_poly.pdbx_strand_id
1 'polypeptide(L)'
;MASDRIARAGDYVLGLMNDAERERAERDLEIDPAFRDAVVQLAEHLHIFDRTEAAGGAERWRQITQRIGDLPQMRAVGLEDAKPVIRGPAKPHDVGFYSLGDRRGLAVAIGLVVAFALGYLAGKL
;
A
#
# COMPACT_ATOMS: atom_id res chain seq x y z
N MET A 1 -8.72 -22.53 1.57
CA MET A 1 -8.58 -22.28 0.11
C MET A 1 -9.32 -21.02 -0.38
N ALA A 2 -10.55 -20.71 0.08
CA ALA A 2 -11.23 -19.46 -0.32
C ALA A 2 -10.72 -18.22 0.46
N SER A 3 -10.59 -18.34 1.79
CA SER A 3 -10.09 -17.26 2.65
C SER A 3 -8.69 -16.77 2.29
N ASP A 4 -7.82 -17.70 1.90
CA ASP A 4 -6.43 -17.44 1.50
C ASP A 4 -6.33 -16.72 0.13
N ARG A 5 -7.34 -16.89 -0.72
CA ARG A 5 -7.46 -16.14 -1.98
C ARG A 5 -7.97 -14.72 -1.76
N ILE A 6 -8.92 -14.53 -0.85
CA ILE A 6 -9.43 -13.21 -0.48
C ILE A 6 -8.33 -12.37 0.19
N ALA A 7 -7.55 -12.96 1.10
CA ALA A 7 -6.41 -12.29 1.71
C ALA A 7 -5.39 -11.82 0.65
N ARG A 8 -5.00 -12.70 -0.27
CA ARG A 8 -4.09 -12.36 -1.38
C ARG A 8 -4.63 -11.31 -2.33
N ALA A 9 -5.92 -11.35 -2.67
CA ALA A 9 -6.55 -10.30 -3.47
C ALA A 9 -6.54 -8.95 -2.74
N GLY A 10 -6.72 -8.97 -1.41
CA GLY A 10 -6.54 -7.82 -0.53
C GLY A 10 -5.15 -7.21 -0.62
N ASP A 11 -4.12 -8.03 -0.41
CA ASP A 11 -2.73 -7.59 -0.48
C ASP A 11 -2.35 -7.06 -1.87
N TYR A 12 -2.91 -7.63 -2.93
CA TYR A 12 -2.71 -7.16 -4.30
C TYR A 12 -3.35 -5.79 -4.55
N VAL A 13 -4.65 -5.62 -4.23
CA VAL A 13 -5.41 -4.38 -4.49
C VAL A 13 -4.89 -3.21 -3.63
N LEU A 14 -4.45 -3.50 -2.41
CA LEU A 14 -3.88 -2.49 -1.50
C LEU A 14 -2.39 -2.22 -1.75
N GLY A 15 -1.76 -2.93 -2.70
CA GLY A 15 -0.35 -2.75 -3.06
C GLY A 15 0.64 -3.18 -1.96
N LEU A 16 0.26 -4.16 -1.14
CA LEU A 16 1.07 -4.68 -0.03
C LEU A 16 2.02 -5.82 -0.46
N MET A 17 1.86 -6.33 -1.68
CA MET A 17 2.70 -7.38 -2.25
C MET A 17 4.04 -6.87 -2.75
N ASN A 18 5.10 -7.68 -2.58
CA ASN A 18 6.40 -7.42 -3.20
C ASN A 18 6.38 -7.71 -4.72
N ASP A 19 7.39 -7.23 -5.45
CA ASP A 19 7.43 -7.33 -6.92
C ASP A 19 7.31 -8.78 -7.44
N ALA A 20 7.92 -9.75 -6.75
CA ALA A 20 7.85 -11.16 -7.13
C ALA A 20 6.49 -11.80 -6.85
N GLU A 21 5.79 -11.36 -5.80
CA GLU A 21 4.42 -11.76 -5.49
C GLU A 21 3.43 -11.13 -6.45
N ARG A 22 3.67 -9.87 -6.82
CA ARG A 22 2.88 -9.14 -7.81
C ARG A 22 2.94 -9.81 -9.18
N GLU A 23 4.13 -10.16 -9.65
CA GLU A 23 4.30 -10.84 -10.94
C GLU A 23 3.64 -12.24 -10.97
N ARG A 24 3.59 -12.93 -9.82
CA ARG A 24 2.78 -14.16 -9.68
C ARG A 24 1.29 -13.86 -9.70
N ALA A 25 0.84 -12.85 -8.97
CA ALA A 25 -0.57 -12.45 -8.95
C ALA A 25 -1.07 -11.99 -10.33
N GLU A 26 -0.24 -11.32 -11.11
CA GLU A 26 -0.54 -10.91 -12.49
C GLU A 26 -0.69 -12.11 -13.43
N ARG A 27 0.17 -13.13 -13.30
CA ARG A 27 -0.03 -14.40 -14.02
C ARG A 27 -1.27 -15.17 -13.55
N ASP A 28 -1.55 -15.13 -12.25
CA ASP A 28 -2.73 -15.80 -11.67
C ASP A 28 -4.04 -15.11 -12.09
N LEU A 29 -4.02 -13.80 -12.35
CA LEU A 29 -5.13 -13.05 -12.94
C LEU A 29 -5.52 -13.55 -14.34
N GLU A 30 -4.53 -13.97 -15.13
CA GLU A 30 -4.78 -14.54 -16.46
C GLU A 30 -5.35 -15.96 -16.36
N ILE A 31 -4.86 -16.75 -15.39
CA ILE A 31 -5.10 -18.21 -15.30
C ILE A 31 -6.31 -18.57 -14.40
N ASP A 32 -6.51 -17.90 -13.26
CA ASP A 32 -7.57 -18.22 -12.28
C ASP A 32 -8.75 -17.23 -12.36
N PRO A 33 -9.90 -17.62 -12.93
CA PRO A 33 -11.08 -16.76 -12.98
C PRO A 33 -11.64 -16.42 -11.59
N ALA A 34 -11.51 -17.32 -10.59
CA ALA A 34 -12.03 -17.08 -9.26
C ALA A 34 -11.20 -16.04 -8.48
N PHE A 35 -9.89 -15.96 -8.74
CA PHE A 35 -9.04 -14.93 -8.18
C PHE A 35 -9.35 -13.55 -8.79
N ARG A 36 -9.56 -13.49 -10.10
CA ARG A 36 -10.00 -12.29 -10.82
C ARG A 36 -11.31 -11.74 -10.27
N ASP A 37 -12.30 -12.60 -10.05
CA ASP A 37 -13.59 -12.20 -9.50
C ASP A 37 -13.47 -11.65 -8.06
N ALA A 38 -12.55 -12.20 -7.27
CA ALA A 38 -12.27 -11.72 -5.92
C ALA A 38 -11.61 -10.32 -5.93
N VAL A 39 -10.67 -10.08 -6.86
CA VAL A 39 -10.04 -8.76 -7.06
C VAL A 39 -11.08 -7.72 -7.50
N VAL A 40 -11.96 -8.07 -8.43
CA VAL A 40 -13.02 -7.17 -8.92
C VAL A 40 -14.03 -6.85 -7.83
N GLN A 41 -14.56 -7.85 -7.11
CA GLN A 41 -15.49 -7.62 -5.99
C GLN A 41 -14.88 -6.73 -4.90
N LEU A 42 -13.58 -6.93 -4.61
CA LEU A 42 -12.90 -6.09 -3.63
C LEU A 42 -12.72 -4.65 -4.12
N ALA A 43 -12.34 -4.46 -5.38
CA ALA A 43 -12.21 -3.13 -5.97
C ALA A 43 -13.55 -2.37 -6.02
N GLU A 44 -14.64 -3.06 -6.34
CA GLU A 44 -16.00 -2.49 -6.29
C GLU A 44 -16.39 -2.09 -4.87
N HIS A 45 -16.10 -2.93 -3.88
CA HIS A 45 -16.36 -2.62 -2.47
C HIS A 45 -15.57 -1.39 -2.00
N LEU A 46 -14.28 -1.30 -2.37
CA LEU A 46 -13.45 -0.12 -2.06
C LEU A 46 -13.96 1.15 -2.76
N HIS A 47 -14.42 1.04 -4.01
CA HIS A 47 -15.00 2.16 -4.74
C HIS A 47 -16.32 2.67 -4.10
N ILE A 48 -17.08 1.81 -3.43
CA ILE A 48 -18.26 2.23 -2.66
C ILE A 48 -17.86 3.13 -1.48
N PHE A 49 -16.76 2.81 -0.78
CA PHE A 49 -16.27 3.64 0.32
C PHE A 49 -15.81 5.02 -0.15
N ASP A 50 -15.12 5.10 -1.28
CA ASP A 50 -14.69 6.36 -1.90
C ASP A 50 -15.88 7.29 -2.25
N ARG A 51 -16.99 6.69 -2.72
CA ARG A 51 -18.21 7.45 -3.06
C ARG A 51 -18.88 8.11 -1.83
N THR A 52 -18.65 7.59 -0.64
CA THR A 52 -19.21 8.15 0.60
C THR A 52 -18.41 9.33 1.16
N GLU A 53 -17.12 9.46 0.80
CA GLU A 53 -16.27 10.60 1.17
C GLU A 53 -16.66 11.88 0.40
N ALA A 54 -17.03 11.73 -0.88
CA ALA A 54 -17.36 12.86 -1.76
C ALA A 54 -18.64 13.61 -1.34
N ALA A 55 -19.60 12.92 -0.71
CA ALA A 55 -20.87 13.52 -0.28
C ALA A 55 -20.78 14.04 1.17
N GLY A 56 -20.12 15.19 1.35
CA GLY A 56 -20.13 15.93 2.62
C GLY A 56 -19.06 15.53 3.63
N GLY A 57 -17.94 14.96 3.16
CA GLY A 57 -16.79 14.57 4.01
C GLY A 57 -16.37 15.65 4.99
N ALA A 58 -16.18 16.90 4.55
CA ALA A 58 -15.73 17.99 5.43
C ALA A 58 -16.71 18.30 6.58
N GLU A 59 -18.01 18.31 6.31
CA GLU A 59 -19.04 18.58 7.32
C GLU A 59 -19.19 17.40 8.29
N ARG A 60 -19.16 16.18 7.76
CA ARG A 60 -19.19 14.96 8.57
C ARG A 60 -17.94 14.85 9.45
N TRP A 61 -16.76 15.17 8.92
CA TRP A 61 -15.52 15.24 9.68
C TRP A 61 -15.58 16.28 10.78
N ARG A 62 -16.11 17.48 10.51
CA ARG A 62 -16.34 18.52 11.53
C ARG A 62 -17.22 18.03 12.68
N GLN A 63 -18.31 17.33 12.36
CA GLN A 63 -19.22 16.75 13.37
C GLN A 63 -18.55 15.63 14.19
N ILE A 64 -17.75 14.78 13.54
CA ILE A 64 -16.98 13.73 14.22
C ILE A 64 -15.96 14.35 15.18
N THR A 65 -15.19 15.35 14.73
CA THR A 65 -14.19 16.03 15.57
C THR A 65 -14.84 16.72 16.77
N GLN A 66 -15.98 17.40 16.57
CA GLN A 66 -16.70 18.04 17.66
C GLN A 66 -17.21 17.00 18.67
N ARG A 67 -17.84 15.92 18.20
CA ARG A 67 -18.33 14.84 19.06
C ARG A 67 -17.20 14.17 19.84
N ILE A 68 -16.05 13.97 19.20
CA ILE A 68 -14.86 13.41 19.82
C ILE A 68 -14.35 14.35 20.92
N GLY A 69 -14.26 15.67 20.65
CA GLY A 69 -13.86 16.67 21.65
C GLY A 69 -14.81 16.80 22.83
N ASP A 70 -16.12 16.54 22.63
CA ASP A 70 -17.13 16.60 23.68
C ASP A 70 -17.09 15.38 24.63
N LEU A 71 -16.38 14.30 24.25
CA LEU A 71 -16.28 13.09 25.05
C LEU A 71 -15.59 13.37 26.40
N PRO A 72 -16.06 12.74 27.49
CA PRO A 72 -15.51 12.97 28.82
C PRO A 72 -14.03 12.60 28.93
N GLN A 73 -13.55 11.60 28.18
CA GLN A 73 -12.13 11.22 28.14
C GLN A 73 -11.21 12.25 27.44
N MET A 74 -11.76 13.20 26.69
CA MET A 74 -11.01 14.31 26.07
C MET A 74 -11.15 15.62 26.82
N ARG A 75 -12.13 15.71 27.73
CA ARG A 75 -12.21 16.79 28.70
C ARG A 75 -11.04 16.58 29.67
N ALA A 76 -9.95 17.30 29.43
CA ALA A 76 -8.74 17.28 30.24
C ALA A 76 -9.04 17.81 31.66
N VAL A 77 -9.75 17.02 32.46
CA VAL A 77 -9.94 17.25 33.87
C VAL A 77 -8.80 16.49 34.57
N GLY A 78 -7.72 17.20 34.89
CA GLY A 78 -6.64 16.69 35.74
C GLY A 78 -5.33 16.26 35.05
N LEU A 79 -4.93 16.92 33.96
CA LEU A 79 -3.66 16.64 33.26
C LEU A 79 -2.47 17.49 33.75
N GLU A 80 -2.60 18.22 34.85
CA GLU A 80 -1.49 19.01 35.42
C GLU A 80 -0.37 18.13 36.02
N ASP A 81 -0.64 16.86 36.38
CA ASP A 81 0.33 16.02 37.12
C ASP A 81 0.75 14.70 36.43
N ALA A 82 0.19 14.37 35.27
CA ALA A 82 0.52 13.12 34.58
C ALA A 82 1.56 13.37 33.49
N LYS A 83 2.86 13.29 33.84
CA LYS A 83 3.96 13.29 32.86
C LYS A 83 3.72 12.19 31.81
N PRO A 84 3.47 12.53 30.53
CA PRO A 84 3.18 11.52 29.52
C PRO A 84 4.46 10.73 29.24
N VAL A 85 4.46 9.43 29.56
CA VAL A 85 5.47 8.51 29.07
C VAL A 85 5.13 8.20 27.61
N ILE A 86 5.50 9.11 26.72
CA ILE A 86 5.52 8.83 25.29
C ILE A 86 6.68 7.88 25.06
N ARG A 87 6.39 6.57 25.02
CA ARG A 87 7.33 5.59 24.51
C ARG A 87 7.55 5.95 23.04
N GLY A 88 8.75 6.42 22.73
CA GLY A 88 9.10 6.97 21.43
C GLY A 88 8.73 6.02 20.29
N PRO A 89 8.48 6.54 19.08
CA PRO A 89 8.07 5.73 17.94
C PRO A 89 9.10 4.62 17.73
N ALA A 90 8.61 3.37 17.70
CA ALA A 90 9.42 2.26 17.24
C ALA A 90 9.95 2.63 15.85
N LYS A 91 11.27 2.48 15.65
CA LYS A 91 11.91 2.76 14.36
C LYS A 91 11.05 2.15 13.26
N PRO A 92 10.54 2.94 12.29
CA PRO A 92 9.93 2.35 11.13
C PRO A 92 10.98 1.44 10.51
N HIS A 93 10.58 0.21 10.19
CA HIS A 93 11.42 -0.67 9.40
C HIS A 93 11.59 0.05 8.07
N ASP A 94 12.75 0.69 7.91
CA ASP A 94 13.16 1.33 6.68
C ASP A 94 13.28 0.21 5.65
N VAL A 95 12.23 0.05 4.85
CA VAL A 95 12.24 -0.81 3.67
C VAL A 95 13.03 -0.04 2.61
N GLY A 96 14.32 0.13 2.89
CA GLY A 96 15.24 0.82 2.01
C GLY A 96 15.40 -0.02 0.76
N PHE A 97 14.96 0.53 -0.38
CA PHE A 97 15.18 0.03 -1.74
C PHE A 97 16.66 -0.07 -2.16
N TYR A 98 17.59 -0.01 -1.21
CA TYR A 98 19.04 -0.18 -1.37
C TYR A 98 19.58 -1.51 -0.81
N SER A 99 18.71 -2.46 -0.44
CA SER A 99 19.14 -3.79 0.02
C SER A 99 19.62 -4.73 -1.11
N LEU A 100 19.64 -4.30 -2.36
CA LEU A 100 20.36 -5.02 -3.42
C LEU A 100 21.83 -4.58 -3.39
N GLY A 101 22.65 -5.43 -2.76
CA GLY A 101 24.07 -5.22 -2.53
C GLY A 101 24.80 -4.51 -3.68
N ASP A 102 25.36 -3.35 -3.32
CA ASP A 102 26.20 -2.38 -4.01
C ASP A 102 26.79 -2.76 -5.39
N ARG A 103 27.32 -3.98 -5.56
CA ARG A 103 27.97 -4.41 -6.82
C ARG A 103 27.08 -5.15 -7.80
N ARG A 104 26.06 -5.88 -7.33
CA ARG A 104 25.20 -6.69 -8.20
C ARG A 104 24.12 -5.82 -8.85
N GLY A 105 23.57 -4.85 -8.12
CA GLY A 105 22.65 -3.87 -8.68
C GLY A 105 23.30 -3.02 -9.79
N LEU A 106 24.54 -2.59 -9.58
CA LEU A 106 25.32 -1.85 -10.58
C LEU A 106 25.56 -2.67 -11.86
N ALA A 107 25.92 -3.95 -11.73
CA ALA A 107 26.14 -4.82 -12.89
C ALA A 107 24.87 -5.02 -13.74
N VAL A 108 23.70 -5.15 -13.09
CA VAL A 108 22.41 -5.29 -13.76
C VAL A 108 22.04 -3.99 -14.50
N ALA A 109 22.21 -2.84 -13.85
CA ALA A 109 21.94 -1.54 -14.47
C ALA A 109 22.82 -1.29 -15.70
N ILE A 110 24.12 -1.58 -15.61
CA ILE A 110 25.05 -1.46 -16.75
C ILE A 110 24.66 -2.42 -17.88
N GLY A 111 24.30 -3.66 -17.56
CA GLY A 111 23.86 -4.65 -18.54
C GLY A 111 22.64 -4.19 -19.34
N LEU A 112 21.64 -3.61 -18.67
CA LEU A 112 20.44 -3.07 -19.32
C LEU A 112 20.76 -1.90 -20.24
N VAL A 113 21.63 -0.97 -19.82
CA VAL A 113 22.05 0.18 -20.63
C VAL A 113 22.77 -0.28 -21.90
N VAL A 114 23.68 -1.26 -21.79
CA VAL A 114 24.43 -1.79 -22.94
C VAL A 114 23.51 -2.53 -23.91
N ALA A 115 22.61 -3.37 -23.40
CA ALA A 115 21.65 -4.09 -24.23
C ALA A 115 20.74 -3.12 -25.01
N PHE A 116 20.28 -2.05 -24.35
CA PHE A 116 19.43 -1.03 -24.97
C PHE A 116 20.19 -0.23 -26.04
N ALA A 117 21.43 0.17 -25.78
CA ALA A 117 22.25 0.90 -26.74
C ALA A 117 22.57 0.06 -27.99
N LEU A 118 22.87 -1.23 -27.82
CA LEU A 118 23.11 -2.16 -28.93
C LEU A 118 21.83 -2.41 -29.75
N GLY A 119 20.68 -2.61 -29.09
CA GLY A 119 19.39 -2.75 -29.76
C GLY A 119 19.02 -1.51 -30.58
N TYR A 120 19.27 -0.31 -30.03
CA TYR A 120 19.04 0.95 -30.73
C TYR A 120 19.93 1.14 -31.96
N LEU A 121 21.22 0.77 -31.87
CA LEU A 121 22.12 0.82 -33.04
C LEU A 121 21.75 -0.20 -34.11
N ALA A 122 21.38 -1.43 -33.72
CA ALA A 122 20.98 -2.48 -34.65
C ALA A 122 19.66 -2.15 -35.35
N GLY A 123 18.73 -1.47 -34.68
CA GLY A 123 17.48 -1.00 -35.29
C GLY A 123 17.62 0.28 -36.11
N LYS A 124 18.78 0.93 -36.09
CA LYS A 124 19.08 2.16 -36.85
C LYS A 124 19.82 1.88 -38.17
N LEU A 125 20.40 0.70 -38.33
CA LEU A 125 20.98 0.18 -39.58
C LEU A 125 19.88 -0.44 -40.46
#